data_AF-A0A673TJV9-F1
#
_entry.id   AF-A0A673TJV9-F1
#
_cell.length_a   1.000
_cell.length_b   1.000
_cell.length_c   1.000
_cell.angle_alpha   90.00
_cell.angle_beta   90.00
_cell.angle_gamma   90.00
#
_symmetry.space_group_name_H-M   'P 1'
#
loop_
_entity.id
_entity.type
_entity.pdbx_description
1 polymer ?
#
loop_
_entity_poly.entity_id
_entity_poly.type
_entity_poly.pdbx_seq_one_letter_code
_entity_poly.pdbx_strand_id
1 'polypeptide(L)'
;KPDFSLKNEGVEQQYDQTNVYDTDSTYLHCRGKPNLLDMGSLMIKPIQRVMKYPLLLCELQGSTPPSHPDFRALGDAFTAVKDINVNINEFKRRKDLVLKYKKNDEDESLKDKLSKLNIHSISKKSKRVTNHLKILTRGESQVKDDTFNREEKLFRSLEKTVRQCVKNISLCLQHIQDATPLALQSAMELQEISGNKDKEERSDSETLNNALNHCGDFVAHLQRLVLMPLSALLSLFPGPQKLIQKRYDKLLDCNSYLPRAAGDESDLAKKEYTALNAQLVEELQVFNQAARKILWNCLCSFITVLGDLTLVAQQAYSTVAPVPLLASSISEIQNRVLEEVQNLNFAKDNSATFIERKLSFEKKKPVQILPEALRQTDAHRSKLLSTYNKEELYQAKRKCNATQEYDINLLEGDLVAVMEQKDPLGSTSRWLVDTGIIKGYVYASFLKPYNPAKVQKADSKYFCSASNNVISSFEYQRVHILRFCDLSGNKEWWLVEAQGQKGYVPANYLGKMTYA
;
A
#
# COMPACT_ATOMS: atom_id res chain seq x y z
N LYS A 1 15.13 -40.12 -20.66
CA LYS A 1 16.26 -39.79 -21.57
C LYS A 1 15.75 -38.74 -22.54
N PRO A 2 16.48 -37.64 -22.83
CA PRO A 2 17.88 -37.35 -22.56
C PRO A 2 18.12 -36.12 -21.67
N ASP A 3 19.40 -35.91 -21.44
CA ASP A 3 20.13 -34.96 -20.61
C ASP A 3 20.33 -33.62 -21.35
N PHE A 4 20.17 -32.47 -20.68
CA PHE A 4 20.80 -31.20 -21.08
C PHE A 4 20.94 -30.25 -19.90
N SER A 5 22.21 -30.06 -19.55
CA SER A 5 22.82 -29.12 -18.61
C SER A 5 22.43 -27.66 -18.84
N LEU A 6 22.12 -26.93 -17.75
CA LEU A 6 22.33 -25.49 -17.65
C LEU A 6 22.88 -25.14 -16.26
N LYS A 7 24.04 -24.50 -16.28
CA LYS A 7 24.92 -24.08 -15.19
C LYS A 7 24.22 -23.16 -14.19
N ASN A 8 24.32 -23.50 -12.90
CA ASN A 8 24.21 -22.55 -11.80
C ASN A 8 25.62 -22.13 -11.38
N GLU A 9 26.03 -20.90 -11.72
CA GLU A 9 27.14 -20.22 -11.06
C GLU A 9 26.63 -19.67 -9.71
N GLY A 10 26.71 -20.52 -8.68
CA GLY A 10 26.57 -20.12 -7.28
C GLY A 10 27.95 -19.80 -6.72
N VAL A 11 28.14 -18.55 -6.29
CA VAL A 11 29.28 -18.10 -5.50
C VAL A 11 29.29 -18.88 -4.19
N GLU A 12 30.17 -19.86 -4.09
CA GLU A 12 30.43 -20.66 -2.89
C GLU A 12 31.13 -19.77 -1.85
N GLN A 13 30.42 -19.43 -0.78
CA GLN A 13 31.04 -18.95 0.45
C GLN A 13 31.77 -20.14 1.09
N GLN A 14 33.10 -20.13 1.01
CA GLN A 14 33.97 -20.99 1.80
C GLN A 14 33.64 -20.83 3.28
N TYR A 15 32.87 -21.78 3.83
CA TYR A 15 32.78 -21.98 5.26
C TYR A 15 34.00 -22.76 5.72
N ASP A 16 34.77 -22.13 6.58
CA ASP A 16 35.98 -22.62 7.21
C ASP A 16 35.66 -23.86 8.08
N GLN A 17 35.87 -25.06 7.52
CA GLN A 17 35.61 -26.36 8.15
C GLN A 17 36.67 -26.76 9.20
N THR A 18 37.61 -25.86 9.52
CA THR A 18 38.79 -26.17 10.33
C THR A 18 38.57 -26.08 11.84
N ASN A 19 37.43 -25.57 12.32
CA ASN A 19 37.20 -25.27 13.75
C ASN A 19 36.27 -26.24 14.51
N VAL A 20 35.74 -27.29 13.88
CA VAL A 20 34.77 -28.20 14.54
C VAL A 20 35.46 -29.32 15.35
N TYR A 21 36.68 -29.71 14.99
CA TYR A 21 37.39 -30.81 15.65
C TYR A 21 38.14 -30.42 16.95
N ASP A 22 38.36 -29.12 17.18
CA ASP A 22 39.11 -28.65 18.37
C ASP A 22 38.19 -28.36 19.58
N THR A 23 36.90 -28.12 19.33
CA THR A 23 35.90 -27.95 20.38
C THR A 23 35.54 -29.26 21.09
N ASP A 24 35.60 -30.39 20.40
CA ASP A 24 35.26 -31.71 20.97
C ASP A 24 36.35 -32.23 21.93
N SER A 25 37.62 -31.96 21.61
CA SER A 25 38.76 -32.32 22.48
C SER A 25 38.73 -31.57 23.82
N THR A 26 38.33 -30.30 23.79
CA THR A 26 38.20 -29.46 24.98
C THR A 26 37.00 -29.87 25.85
N TYR A 27 35.90 -30.32 25.24
CA TYR A 27 34.70 -30.79 25.94
C TYR A 27 34.94 -32.12 26.68
N LEU A 28 35.69 -33.06 26.09
CA LEU A 28 35.99 -34.34 26.75
C LEU A 28 36.95 -34.20 27.94
N HIS A 29 37.84 -33.19 27.97
CA HIS A 29 38.78 -33.00 29.07
C HIS A 29 38.15 -32.38 30.35
N CYS A 30 36.90 -31.90 30.28
CA CYS A 30 36.25 -31.19 31.39
C CYS A 30 35.31 -32.07 32.24
N ARG A 31 35.15 -33.36 31.89
CA ARG A 31 34.16 -34.30 32.48
C ARG A 31 34.49 -34.82 33.89
N GLY A 32 35.18 -34.03 34.71
CA GLY A 32 35.59 -34.43 36.07
C GLY A 32 35.82 -33.30 37.06
N LYS A 33 35.47 -32.04 36.73
CA LYS A 33 35.73 -30.89 37.62
C LYS A 33 34.40 -30.21 38.01
N PRO A 34 33.97 -30.29 39.28
CA PRO A 34 32.65 -29.79 39.73
C PRO A 34 32.50 -28.25 39.69
N ASN A 35 33.57 -27.51 39.37
CA ASN A 35 33.57 -26.04 39.30
C ASN A 35 33.36 -25.46 37.88
N LEU A 36 33.07 -26.29 36.87
CA LEU A 36 32.88 -25.88 35.47
C LEU A 36 31.41 -25.83 35.02
N LEU A 37 30.46 -26.07 35.93
CA LEU A 37 29.05 -26.22 35.58
C LEU A 37 28.30 -24.90 35.32
N ASP A 38 28.89 -23.75 35.67
CA ASP A 38 28.28 -22.45 35.38
C ASP A 38 29.01 -21.74 34.23
N MET A 39 28.43 -21.81 33.03
CA MET A 39 28.89 -21.06 31.85
C MET A 39 29.01 -19.56 32.14
N GLY A 40 28.17 -19.00 33.01
CA GLY A 40 28.27 -17.59 33.41
C GLY A 40 29.60 -17.28 34.11
N SER A 41 30.01 -18.11 35.06
CA SER A 41 31.30 -18.01 35.77
C SER A 41 32.54 -18.24 34.90
N LEU A 42 32.40 -18.96 33.78
CA LEU A 42 33.49 -19.17 32.82
C LEU A 42 33.63 -17.97 31.88
N MET A 43 32.51 -17.44 31.38
CA MET A 43 32.47 -16.31 30.46
C MET A 43 32.89 -14.99 31.10
N ILE A 44 32.83 -14.87 32.44
CA ILE A 44 33.28 -13.67 33.14
C ILE A 44 34.81 -13.57 33.25
N LYS A 45 35.54 -14.70 33.27
CA LYS A 45 37.00 -14.72 33.50
C LYS A 45 37.79 -14.05 32.37
N PRO A 46 37.50 -14.26 31.06
CA PRO A 46 38.17 -13.53 29.98
C PRO A 46 38.00 -12.00 30.08
N ILE A 47 36.79 -11.55 30.44
CA ILE A 47 36.47 -10.12 30.64
C ILE A 47 37.23 -9.55 31.85
N GLN A 48 37.35 -10.32 32.94
CA GLN A 48 38.15 -9.92 34.10
C GLN A 48 39.66 -9.92 33.82
N ARG A 49 40.13 -10.79 32.92
CA ARG A 49 41.55 -10.95 32.60
C ARG A 49 42.04 -9.92 31.59
N VAL A 50 41.22 -9.53 30.61
CA VAL A 50 41.56 -8.49 29.64
C VAL A 50 41.84 -7.13 30.29
N MET A 51 41.20 -6.85 31.43
CA MET A 51 41.46 -5.64 32.23
C MET A 51 42.83 -5.65 32.94
N LYS A 52 43.48 -6.81 33.06
CA LYS A 52 44.79 -6.95 33.75
C LYS A 52 45.98 -6.88 32.78
N TYR A 53 45.76 -7.19 31.51
CA TYR A 53 46.82 -7.16 30.49
C TYR A 53 47.49 -5.79 30.30
N PRO A 54 46.81 -4.63 30.43
CA PRO A 54 47.50 -3.34 30.40
C PRO A 54 48.56 -3.20 31.50
N LEU A 55 48.28 -3.69 32.71
CA LEU A 55 49.23 -3.62 33.83
C LEU A 55 50.47 -4.45 33.54
N LEU A 56 50.26 -5.69 33.07
CA LEU A 56 51.34 -6.62 32.73
C LEU A 56 52.18 -6.13 31.55
N LEU A 57 51.54 -5.60 30.50
CA LEU A 57 52.24 -5.07 29.33
C LEU A 57 53.00 -3.77 29.66
N CYS A 58 52.47 -2.92 30.53
CA CYS A 58 53.15 -1.72 31.00
C CYS A 58 54.41 -2.07 31.82
N GLU A 59 54.31 -3.05 32.72
CA GLU A 59 55.44 -3.51 33.54
C GLU A 59 56.52 -4.20 32.68
N LEU A 60 56.10 -5.01 31.71
CA LEU A 60 57.01 -5.68 30.76
C LEU A 60 57.70 -4.67 29.85
N GLN A 61 56.98 -3.68 29.33
CA GLN A 61 57.57 -2.60 28.52
C GLN A 61 58.53 -1.74 29.35
N GLY A 62 58.17 -1.41 30.60
CA GLY A 62 59.03 -0.64 31.51
C GLY A 62 60.32 -1.38 31.90
N SER A 63 60.30 -2.71 31.87
CA SER A 63 61.46 -3.58 32.13
C SER A 63 62.27 -3.90 30.86
N THR A 64 61.81 -3.47 29.68
CA THR A 64 62.46 -3.75 28.39
C THR A 64 63.25 -2.52 27.92
N PRO A 65 64.56 -2.65 27.60
CA PRO A 65 65.34 -1.53 27.09
C PRO A 65 64.79 -0.97 25.77
N PRO A 66 64.86 0.35 25.51
CA PRO A 66 64.40 0.95 24.25
C PRO A 66 65.11 0.43 22.99
N SER A 67 66.31 -0.15 23.14
CA SER A 67 67.08 -0.76 22.06
C SER A 67 66.67 -2.21 21.74
N HIS A 68 65.77 -2.81 22.52
CA HIS A 68 65.31 -4.17 22.32
C HIS A 68 64.28 -4.24 21.17
N PRO A 69 64.35 -5.26 20.27
CA PRO A 69 63.45 -5.37 19.11
C PRO A 69 61.95 -5.39 19.49
N ASP A 70 61.61 -5.97 20.63
CA ASP A 70 60.22 -6.10 21.08
C ASP A 70 59.65 -4.84 21.77
N PHE A 71 60.47 -3.83 22.08
CA PHE A 71 60.03 -2.65 22.82
C PHE A 71 58.87 -1.92 22.14
N ARG A 72 58.94 -1.80 20.80
CA ARG A 72 57.89 -1.17 19.99
C ARG A 72 56.62 -2.03 19.94
N ALA A 73 56.77 -3.33 19.70
CA ALA A 73 55.66 -4.27 19.65
C ALA A 73 54.90 -4.34 20.99
N LEU A 74 55.61 -4.26 22.12
CA LEU A 74 55.03 -4.16 23.46
C LEU A 74 54.24 -2.87 23.66
N GLY A 75 54.74 -1.73 23.16
CA GLY A 75 54.02 -0.46 23.21
C GLY A 75 52.75 -0.45 22.36
N ASP A 76 52.81 -1.03 21.17
CA ASP A 76 51.65 -1.17 20.27
C ASP A 76 50.61 -2.11 20.90
N ALA A 77 51.03 -3.24 21.47
CA ALA A 77 50.15 -4.17 22.19
C ALA A 77 49.51 -3.55 23.43
N PHE A 78 50.29 -2.80 24.23
CA PHE A 78 49.77 -2.07 25.39
C PHE A 78 48.68 -1.07 24.99
N THR A 79 48.92 -0.31 23.91
CA THR A 79 47.96 0.67 23.38
C THR A 79 46.68 -0.03 22.89
N ALA A 80 46.81 -1.09 22.09
CA ALA A 80 45.66 -1.84 21.58
C ALA A 80 44.78 -2.44 22.71
N VAL A 81 45.40 -3.03 23.73
CA VAL A 81 44.66 -3.61 24.87
C VAL A 81 44.03 -2.52 25.75
N LYS A 82 44.67 -1.36 25.86
CA LYS A 82 44.09 -0.18 26.54
C LYS A 82 42.84 0.31 25.80
N ASP A 83 42.89 0.40 24.48
CA ASP A 83 41.75 0.80 23.64
C ASP A 83 40.59 -0.21 23.73
N ILE A 84 40.90 -1.52 23.75
CA ILE A 84 39.90 -2.57 23.99
C ILE A 84 39.19 -2.35 25.34
N ASN A 85 39.93 -2.06 26.41
CA ASN A 85 39.33 -1.82 27.73
C ASN A 85 38.44 -0.57 27.75
N VAL A 86 38.85 0.51 27.07
CA VAL A 86 38.01 1.71 26.91
C VAL A 86 36.73 1.36 26.15
N ASN A 87 36.83 0.60 25.06
CA ASN A 87 35.68 0.17 24.26
C ASN A 87 34.73 -0.73 25.05
N ILE A 88 35.24 -1.69 25.84
CA ILE A 88 34.44 -2.54 26.73
C ILE A 88 33.69 -1.69 27.77
N ASN A 89 34.38 -0.72 28.38
CA ASN A 89 33.78 0.14 29.38
C ASN A 89 32.69 1.05 28.78
N GLU A 90 32.95 1.64 27.61
CA GLU A 90 31.95 2.44 26.88
C GLU A 90 30.76 1.58 26.40
N PHE A 91 30.99 0.35 25.97
CA PHE A 91 29.90 -0.59 25.61
C PHE A 91 29.03 -0.95 26.82
N LYS A 92 29.65 -1.26 27.96
CA LYS A 92 28.93 -1.52 29.21
C LYS A 92 28.10 -0.31 29.64
N ARG A 93 28.71 0.89 29.63
CA ARG A 93 28.03 2.15 29.94
C ARG A 93 26.82 2.39 29.04
N ARG A 94 26.97 2.16 27.73
CA ARG A 94 25.90 2.23 26.73
C ARG A 94 24.73 1.29 27.08
N LYS A 95 25.03 0.01 27.36
CA LYS A 95 23.99 -0.96 27.79
C LYS A 95 23.31 -0.60 29.11
N ASP A 96 24.05 -0.15 30.11
CA ASP A 96 23.50 0.27 31.41
C ASP A 96 22.58 1.49 31.24
N LEU A 97 22.91 2.41 30.32
CA LEU A 97 22.08 3.56 29.98
C LEU A 97 20.74 3.13 29.36
N VAL A 98 20.76 2.16 28.44
CA VAL A 98 19.53 1.59 27.85
C VAL A 98 18.68 0.87 28.89
N LEU A 99 19.28 0.05 29.76
CA LEU A 99 18.58 -0.62 30.85
C LEU A 99 17.90 0.36 31.80
N LYS A 100 18.60 1.44 32.19
CA LYS A 100 18.02 2.54 32.99
C LYS A 100 16.79 3.14 32.31
N TYR A 101 16.82 3.28 30.99
CA TYR A 101 15.73 3.87 30.24
C TYR A 101 14.59 2.89 29.92
N LYS A 102 14.84 1.59 29.89
CA LYS A 102 13.80 0.57 29.73
C LYS A 102 13.05 0.32 31.04
N LYS A 103 13.78 0.26 32.17
CA LYS A 103 13.25 -0.17 33.48
C LYS A 103 12.36 0.87 34.18
N ASN A 104 12.57 2.16 33.93
CA ASN A 104 11.82 3.25 34.60
C ASN A 104 10.33 3.38 34.20
N ASP A 105 9.79 2.54 33.33
CA ASP A 105 8.40 2.69 32.84
C ASP A 105 7.57 1.41 32.89
N GLU A 106 8.19 0.23 32.89
CA GLU A 106 7.51 -1.07 32.85
C GLU A 106 7.06 -1.55 34.25
N ASP A 107 7.74 -1.12 35.32
CA ASP A 107 7.45 -1.51 36.72
C ASP A 107 6.86 -0.38 37.59
N GLU A 108 6.67 0.85 37.06
CA GLU A 108 6.24 2.00 37.86
C GLU A 108 4.75 2.34 37.69
N SER A 109 4.03 2.29 38.81
CA SER A 109 2.65 2.79 38.91
C SER A 109 2.59 4.29 38.59
N LEU A 110 1.46 4.76 38.06
CA LEU A 110 1.21 6.19 37.83
C LEU A 110 1.42 7.03 39.12
N LYS A 111 1.18 6.42 40.28
CA LYS A 111 1.43 7.01 41.60
C LYS A 111 2.92 7.20 41.88
N ASP A 112 3.76 6.26 41.47
CA ASP A 112 5.22 6.35 41.59
C ASP A 112 5.79 7.40 40.62
N LYS A 113 5.24 7.48 39.40
CA LYS A 113 5.59 8.52 38.42
C LYS A 113 5.25 9.93 38.90
N LEU A 114 4.13 10.10 39.60
CA LEU A 114 3.75 11.37 40.25
C LEU A 114 4.65 11.70 41.44
N SER A 115 5.03 10.71 42.24
CA SER A 115 5.93 10.90 43.40
C SER A 115 7.37 11.28 43.02
N LYS A 116 7.82 10.89 41.82
CA LYS A 116 9.15 11.21 41.27
C LYS A 116 9.20 12.51 40.46
N LEU A 117 8.12 13.30 40.44
CA LEU A 117 8.09 14.62 39.81
C LEU A 117 8.94 15.61 40.61
N ASN A 118 10.25 15.57 40.38
CA ASN A 118 11.19 16.56 40.86
C ASN A 118 11.06 17.85 40.03
N ILE A 119 11.00 19.01 40.69
CA ILE A 119 11.00 20.36 40.07
C ILE A 119 12.13 20.50 39.03
N HIS A 120 13.27 19.83 39.26
CA HIS A 120 14.38 19.78 38.31
C HIS A 120 14.05 19.03 37.00
N SER A 121 13.27 17.95 37.05
CA SER A 121 12.81 17.18 35.88
C SER A 121 11.75 17.94 35.08
N ILE A 122 10.87 18.67 35.76
CA ILE A 122 9.87 19.55 35.15
C ILE A 122 10.57 20.74 34.47
N SER A 123 11.58 21.33 35.11
CA SER A 123 12.42 22.40 34.54
C SER A 123 13.13 21.94 33.26
N LYS A 124 13.69 20.72 33.23
CA LYS A 124 14.31 20.15 32.01
C LYS A 124 13.28 19.96 30.89
N LYS A 125 12.09 19.41 31.16
CA LYS A 125 11.02 19.29 30.16
C LYS A 125 10.56 20.66 29.64
N SER A 126 10.43 21.66 30.50
CA SER A 126 10.09 23.03 30.11
C SER A 126 11.16 23.64 29.21
N LYS A 127 12.45 23.52 29.58
CA LYS A 127 13.58 24.00 28.77
C LYS A 127 13.66 23.32 27.40
N ARG A 128 13.35 22.01 27.32
CA ARG A 128 13.27 21.26 26.05
C ARG A 128 12.20 21.81 25.13
N VAL A 129 11.00 22.07 25.64
CA VAL A 129 9.90 22.66 24.87
C VAL A 129 10.26 24.06 24.38
N THR A 130 10.85 24.89 25.26
CA THR A 130 11.32 26.24 24.88
C THR A 130 12.39 26.19 23.79
N ASN A 131 13.33 25.24 23.83
CA ASN A 131 14.36 25.12 22.81
C ASN A 131 13.84 24.52 21.50
N HIS A 132 12.90 23.58 21.56
CA HIS A 132 12.22 23.09 20.36
C HIS A 132 11.49 24.25 19.65
N LEU A 133 10.85 25.14 20.41
CA LEU A 133 10.19 26.32 19.86
C LEU A 133 11.20 27.32 19.25
N LYS A 134 12.38 27.50 19.87
CA LYS A 134 13.49 28.32 19.34
C LYS A 134 14.05 27.78 18.02
N ILE A 135 14.20 26.46 17.89
CA ILE A 135 14.67 25.83 16.65
C ILE A 135 13.65 26.04 15.52
N LEU A 136 12.35 25.87 15.81
CA LEU A 136 11.27 26.08 14.84
C LEU A 136 11.17 27.53 14.36
N THR A 137 11.49 28.50 15.21
CA THR A 137 11.36 29.94 14.88
C THR A 137 12.62 30.56 14.28
N ARG A 138 13.79 29.90 14.34
CA ARG A 138 15.07 30.52 13.96
C ARG A 138 15.82 29.90 12.78
N GLY A 139 15.30 28.83 12.17
CA GLY A 139 15.91 28.27 10.95
C GLY A 139 17.37 27.83 11.11
N GLU A 140 17.81 27.47 12.33
CA GLU A 140 19.16 26.96 12.57
C GLU A 140 19.28 25.53 12.01
N SER A 141 20.28 25.32 11.15
CA SER A 141 20.58 24.02 10.54
C SER A 141 21.05 23.04 11.62
N GLN A 142 20.20 22.06 11.96
CA GLN A 142 20.62 20.96 12.83
C GLN A 142 21.72 20.15 12.13
N VAL A 143 22.69 19.68 12.91
CA VAL A 143 23.64 18.63 12.49
C VAL A 143 22.82 17.42 12.06
N LYS A 144 22.71 17.21 10.75
CA LYS A 144 21.97 16.10 10.16
C LYS A 144 22.73 14.80 10.41
N ASP A 145 22.23 14.02 11.35
CA ASP A 145 22.60 12.61 11.45
C ASP A 145 21.82 11.82 10.38
N ASP A 146 22.31 11.89 9.15
CA ASP A 146 21.65 11.30 7.97
C ASP A 146 21.51 9.77 8.11
N THR A 147 22.48 9.11 8.76
CA THR A 147 22.45 7.67 9.02
C THR A 147 21.30 7.32 9.97
N PHE A 148 21.20 8.00 11.12
CA PHE A 148 20.09 7.78 12.05
C PHE A 148 18.74 8.06 11.40
N ASN A 149 18.61 9.19 10.69
CA ASN A 149 17.36 9.58 10.05
C ASN A 149 16.88 8.54 9.03
N ARG A 150 17.81 7.93 8.26
CA ARG A 150 17.49 6.84 7.34
C ARG A 150 16.97 5.61 8.07
N GLU A 151 17.65 5.17 9.12
CA GLU A 151 17.27 3.98 9.88
C GLU A 151 15.97 4.17 10.66
N GLU A 152 15.73 5.36 11.21
CA GLU A 152 14.48 5.69 11.86
C GLU A 152 13.31 5.73 10.87
N LYS A 153 13.50 6.35 9.69
CA LYS A 153 12.46 6.36 8.65
C LYS A 153 12.10 4.94 8.25
N LEU A 154 13.09 4.08 8.09
CA LEU A 154 12.87 2.67 7.80
C LEU A 154 12.13 1.96 8.94
N PHE A 155 12.56 2.16 10.18
CA PHE A 155 11.93 1.59 11.37
C PHE A 155 10.44 1.94 11.44
N ARG A 156 10.10 3.22 11.27
CA ARG A 156 8.70 3.70 11.27
C ARG A 156 7.89 3.11 10.12
N SER A 157 8.50 2.98 8.94
CA SER A 157 7.85 2.33 7.80
C SER A 157 7.59 0.85 8.08
N LEU A 158 8.55 0.13 8.65
CA LEU A 158 8.42 -1.29 9.00
C LEU A 158 7.32 -1.50 10.03
N GLU A 159 7.27 -0.69 11.09
CA GLU A 159 6.22 -0.78 12.12
C GLU A 159 4.83 -0.65 11.48
N LYS A 160 4.65 0.37 10.64
CA LYS A 160 3.38 0.62 9.94
C LYS A 160 3.01 -0.55 9.04
N THR A 161 3.95 -1.06 8.25
CA THR A 161 3.72 -2.18 7.34
C THR A 161 3.37 -3.46 8.09
N VAL A 162 4.13 -3.83 9.13
CA VAL A 162 3.86 -5.02 9.96
C VAL A 162 2.48 -4.93 10.59
N ARG A 163 2.13 -3.78 11.17
CA ARG A 163 0.81 -3.53 11.77
C ARG A 163 -0.32 -3.70 10.75
N GLN A 164 -0.14 -3.18 9.54
CA GLN A 164 -1.12 -3.30 8.47
C GLN A 164 -1.23 -4.74 7.94
N CYS A 165 -0.11 -5.45 7.81
CA CYS A 165 -0.08 -6.85 7.42
C CYS A 165 -0.85 -7.72 8.42
N VAL A 166 -0.60 -7.57 9.73
CA VAL A 166 -1.35 -8.30 10.76
C VAL A 166 -2.86 -8.04 10.60
N LYS A 167 -3.27 -6.78 10.51
CA LYS A 167 -4.68 -6.42 10.35
C LYS A 167 -5.31 -7.05 9.11
N ASN A 168 -4.67 -6.87 7.94
CA ASN A 168 -5.23 -7.32 6.66
C ASN A 168 -5.26 -8.84 6.55
N ILE A 169 -4.21 -9.53 7.01
CA ILE A 169 -4.13 -10.98 6.96
C ILE A 169 -5.13 -11.61 7.94
N SER A 170 -5.31 -11.03 9.13
CA SER A 170 -6.37 -11.47 10.05
C SER A 170 -7.77 -11.28 9.46
N LEU A 171 -8.02 -10.17 8.77
CA LEU A 171 -9.29 -9.96 8.06
C LEU A 171 -9.49 -10.98 6.94
N CYS A 172 -8.46 -11.24 6.14
CA CYS A 172 -8.49 -12.27 5.09
C CYS A 172 -8.82 -13.66 5.66
N LEU A 173 -8.18 -14.04 6.78
CA LEU A 173 -8.47 -15.27 7.49
C LEU A 173 -9.94 -15.35 7.91
N GLN A 174 -10.45 -14.29 8.54
CA GLN A 174 -11.86 -14.22 8.97
C GLN A 174 -12.80 -14.38 7.78
N HIS A 175 -12.57 -13.66 6.68
CA HIS A 175 -13.40 -13.76 5.48
C HIS A 175 -13.41 -15.15 4.87
N ILE A 176 -12.26 -15.83 4.83
CA ILE A 176 -12.19 -17.22 4.35
C ILE A 176 -12.96 -18.16 5.28
N GLN A 177 -12.81 -17.99 6.59
CA GLN A 177 -13.54 -18.79 7.59
C GLN A 177 -15.05 -18.59 7.52
N ASP A 178 -15.51 -17.35 7.28
CA ASP A 178 -16.94 -17.02 7.18
C ASP A 178 -17.54 -17.50 5.84
N ALA A 179 -16.77 -17.43 4.75
CA ALA A 179 -17.24 -17.80 3.41
C ALA A 179 -17.25 -19.31 3.15
N THR A 180 -16.32 -20.07 3.73
CA THR A 180 -16.19 -21.52 3.53
C THR A 180 -17.47 -22.30 3.85
N PRO A 181 -18.14 -22.13 5.01
CA PRO A 181 -19.37 -22.87 5.31
C PRO A 181 -20.53 -22.48 4.38
N LEU A 182 -20.57 -21.23 3.90
CA LEU A 182 -21.59 -20.78 2.93
C LEU A 182 -21.39 -21.46 1.57
N ALA A 183 -20.15 -21.49 1.08
CA ALA A 183 -19.82 -22.18 -0.17
C ALA A 183 -20.12 -23.69 -0.09
N LEU A 184 -19.84 -24.30 1.07
CA LEU A 184 -20.16 -25.69 1.36
C LEU A 184 -21.68 -25.94 1.30
N GLN A 185 -22.46 -25.11 1.99
CA GLN A 185 -23.92 -25.22 2.00
C GLN A 185 -24.49 -25.12 0.57
N SER A 186 -24.03 -24.15 -0.22
CA SER A 186 -24.44 -24.02 -1.63
C SER A 186 -24.06 -25.24 -2.47
N ALA A 187 -22.89 -25.84 -2.24
CA ALA A 187 -22.48 -27.05 -2.94
C ALA A 187 -23.37 -28.25 -2.59
N MET A 188 -23.74 -28.41 -1.31
CA MET A 188 -24.64 -29.47 -0.86
C MET A 188 -26.05 -29.33 -1.45
N GLU A 189 -26.61 -28.11 -1.45
CA GLU A 189 -27.92 -27.83 -2.06
C GLU A 189 -27.92 -28.11 -3.56
N LEU A 190 -26.86 -27.72 -4.28
CA LEU A 190 -26.72 -28.01 -5.71
C LEU A 190 -26.60 -29.52 -5.98
N GLN A 191 -25.91 -30.26 -5.12
CA GLN A 191 -25.80 -31.71 -5.23
C GLN A 191 -27.18 -32.37 -5.09
N GLU A 192 -27.99 -31.94 -4.11
CA GLU A 192 -29.36 -32.42 -3.91
C GLU A 192 -30.24 -32.17 -5.14
N ILE A 193 -30.15 -30.97 -5.74
CA ILE A 193 -30.92 -30.59 -6.94
C ILE A 193 -30.47 -31.40 -8.16
N SER A 194 -29.18 -31.72 -8.29
CA SER A 194 -28.60 -32.37 -9.48
C SER A 194 -29.00 -33.85 -9.66
N GLY A 195 -29.57 -34.50 -8.64
CA GLY A 195 -30.35 -35.73 -8.81
C GLY A 195 -29.62 -36.99 -9.32
N ASN A 196 -28.29 -37.11 -9.20
CA ASN A 196 -27.58 -38.34 -9.56
C ASN A 196 -27.61 -39.37 -8.40
N LYS A 197 -28.71 -40.12 -8.28
CA LYS A 197 -28.84 -41.19 -7.27
C LYS A 197 -28.15 -42.51 -7.62
N ASP A 198 -27.64 -42.69 -8.85
CA ASP A 198 -27.28 -44.04 -9.32
C ASP A 198 -25.79 -44.35 -9.48
N LYS A 199 -24.85 -43.41 -9.34
CA LYS A 199 -23.40 -43.74 -9.33
C LYS A 199 -22.61 -42.74 -8.47
N GLU A 200 -21.95 -43.24 -7.42
CA GLU A 200 -20.87 -42.58 -6.64
C GLU A 200 -21.21 -41.67 -5.43
N GLU A 201 -22.34 -41.84 -4.75
CA GLU A 201 -22.68 -41.08 -3.50
C GLU A 201 -21.58 -41.10 -2.39
N ARG A 202 -20.69 -42.10 -2.38
CA ARG A 202 -19.59 -42.18 -1.38
C ARG A 202 -18.37 -41.32 -1.71
N SER A 203 -18.10 -41.05 -3.00
CA SER A 203 -16.90 -40.32 -3.46
C SER A 203 -17.01 -38.81 -3.24
N ASP A 204 -18.20 -38.25 -3.48
CA ASP A 204 -18.42 -36.81 -3.43
C ASP A 204 -18.46 -36.26 -2.00
N SER A 205 -19.03 -37.03 -1.05
CA SER A 205 -19.07 -36.66 0.37
C SER A 205 -17.69 -36.70 1.04
N GLU A 206 -16.83 -37.66 0.68
CA GLU A 206 -15.43 -37.71 1.14
C GLU A 206 -14.62 -36.52 0.59
N THR A 207 -14.82 -36.16 -0.67
CA THR A 207 -14.13 -35.03 -1.31
C THR A 207 -14.49 -33.70 -0.65
N LEU A 208 -15.76 -33.52 -0.30
CA LEU A 208 -16.26 -32.32 0.38
C LEU A 208 -15.77 -32.22 1.84
N ASN A 209 -15.75 -33.34 2.57
CA ASN A 209 -15.18 -33.41 3.91
C ASN A 209 -13.66 -33.16 3.92
N ASN A 210 -12.93 -33.65 2.91
CA ASN A 210 -11.50 -33.39 2.75
C ASN A 210 -11.22 -31.89 2.51
N ALA A 211 -12.03 -31.22 1.69
CA ALA A 211 -11.92 -29.77 1.48
C ALA A 211 -12.14 -28.97 2.77
N LEU A 212 -13.08 -29.40 3.63
CA LEU A 212 -13.35 -28.76 4.92
C LEU A 212 -12.18 -28.93 5.90
N ASN A 213 -11.59 -30.13 5.96
CA ASN A 213 -10.40 -30.41 6.78
C ASN A 213 -9.22 -29.52 6.35
N HIS A 214 -9.03 -29.31 5.06
CA HIS A 214 -7.95 -28.47 4.53
C HIS A 214 -8.14 -26.97 4.82
N CYS A 215 -9.38 -26.49 4.97
CA CYS A 215 -9.62 -25.14 5.48
C CYS A 215 -9.19 -25.01 6.95
N GLY A 216 -9.39 -26.04 7.78
CA GLY A 216 -8.91 -26.09 9.16
C GLY A 216 -7.37 -26.03 9.23
N ASP A 217 -6.71 -26.83 8.39
CA ASP A 217 -5.24 -26.84 8.27
C ASP A 217 -4.70 -25.49 7.80
N PHE A 218 -5.38 -24.84 6.84
CA PHE A 218 -5.05 -23.49 6.37
C PHE A 218 -5.05 -22.48 7.51
N VAL A 219 -6.09 -22.47 8.36
CA VAL A 219 -6.20 -21.56 9.51
C VAL A 219 -5.01 -21.75 10.45
N ALA A 220 -4.72 -23.00 10.82
CA ALA A 220 -3.62 -23.34 11.73
C ALA A 220 -2.26 -22.92 11.14
N HIS A 221 -2.03 -23.18 9.85
CA HIS A 221 -0.81 -22.80 9.16
C HIS A 221 -0.64 -21.29 9.04
N LEU A 222 -1.69 -20.57 8.66
CA LEU A 222 -1.67 -19.12 8.56
C LEU A 222 -1.40 -18.45 9.92
N GLN A 223 -2.03 -18.96 10.97
CA GLN A 223 -1.79 -18.47 12.33
C GLN A 223 -0.34 -18.69 12.76
N ARG A 224 0.17 -19.92 12.60
CA ARG A 224 1.50 -20.32 13.06
C ARG A 224 2.64 -19.69 12.26
N LEU A 225 2.53 -19.65 10.93
CA LEU A 225 3.62 -19.23 10.04
C LEU A 225 3.62 -17.73 9.75
N VAL A 226 2.48 -17.05 9.90
CA VAL A 226 2.33 -15.66 9.48
C VAL A 226 1.89 -14.76 10.63
N LEU A 227 0.72 -15.02 11.23
CA LEU A 227 0.16 -14.11 12.23
C LEU A 227 0.94 -14.09 13.55
N MET A 228 1.36 -15.25 14.06
CA MET A 228 2.16 -15.34 15.28
C MET A 228 3.52 -14.63 15.14
N PRO A 229 4.35 -14.89 14.11
CA PRO A 229 5.61 -14.18 13.93
C PRO A 229 5.45 -12.67 13.70
N LEU A 230 4.43 -12.24 12.94
CA LEU A 230 4.17 -10.81 12.72
C LEU A 230 3.72 -10.11 14.00
N SER A 231 2.89 -10.77 14.82
CA SER A 231 2.44 -10.24 16.11
C SER A 231 3.57 -10.18 17.14
N ALA A 232 4.42 -11.20 17.17
CA ALA A 232 5.64 -11.21 17.97
C ALA A 232 6.62 -10.12 17.53
N LEU A 233 6.77 -9.89 16.23
CA LEU A 233 7.58 -8.79 15.72
C LEU A 233 6.99 -7.43 16.11
N LEU A 234 5.66 -7.27 16.02
CA LEU A 234 4.96 -6.04 16.39
C LEU A 234 5.17 -5.67 17.87
N SER A 235 5.24 -6.66 18.76
CA SER A 235 5.46 -6.43 20.19
C SER A 235 6.89 -5.96 20.54
N LEU A 236 7.85 -6.06 19.61
CA LEU A 236 9.23 -5.63 19.81
C LEU A 236 9.48 -4.15 19.47
N PHE A 237 8.61 -3.51 18.68
CA PHE A 237 8.75 -2.09 18.29
C PHE A 237 8.67 -1.06 19.43
N PRO A 238 7.86 -1.23 20.50
CA PRO A 238 7.73 -0.21 21.54
C PRO A 238 9.05 0.15 22.25
N GLY A 239 9.97 -0.81 22.41
CA GLY A 239 11.27 -0.59 23.05
C GLY A 239 12.15 0.42 22.31
N PRO A 240 12.54 0.11 21.05
CA PRO A 240 13.31 1.04 20.22
C PRO A 240 12.61 2.38 20.00
N GLN A 241 11.27 2.40 19.85
CA GLN A 241 10.50 3.63 19.70
C GLN A 241 10.68 4.59 20.90
N LYS A 242 10.69 4.06 22.12
CA LYS A 242 10.99 4.84 23.34
C LYS A 242 12.41 5.38 23.34
N LEU A 243 13.40 4.59 22.90
CA LEU A 243 14.80 5.03 22.85
C LEU A 243 15.02 6.13 21.80
N ILE A 244 14.38 6.01 20.62
CA ILE A 244 14.35 7.07 19.59
C ILE A 244 13.81 8.38 20.17
N GLN A 245 12.70 8.33 20.93
CA GLN A 245 12.15 9.52 21.59
C GLN A 245 13.15 10.10 22.61
N LYS A 246 13.77 9.26 23.42
CA LYS A 246 14.78 9.70 24.42
C LYS A 246 16.01 10.32 23.78
N ARG A 247 16.43 9.84 22.62
CA ARG A 247 17.50 10.46 21.83
C ARG A 247 17.14 11.89 21.45
N TYR A 248 15.93 12.13 20.95
CA TYR A 248 15.48 13.49 20.65
C TYR A 248 15.46 14.38 21.89
N ASP A 249 14.96 13.85 23.02
CA ASP A 249 14.97 14.59 24.29
C ASP A 249 16.40 14.98 24.71
N LYS A 250 17.37 14.08 24.52
CA LYS A 250 18.79 14.29 24.83
C LYS A 250 19.51 15.22 23.85
N LEU A 251 19.14 15.18 22.58
CA LEU A 251 19.61 16.14 21.59
C LEU A 251 19.18 17.57 21.96
N LEU A 252 17.94 17.74 22.44
CA LEU A 252 17.44 19.02 22.93
C LEU A 252 18.19 19.47 24.19
N ASP A 253 18.55 18.55 25.09
CA ASP A 253 19.40 18.84 26.25
C ASP A 253 20.79 19.32 25.78
N CYS A 254 21.43 18.65 24.82
CA CYS A 254 22.73 19.07 24.25
C CYS A 254 22.67 20.47 23.62
N ASN A 255 21.65 20.73 22.80
CA ASN A 255 21.47 22.02 22.12
C ASN A 255 21.10 23.15 23.09
N SER A 256 20.61 22.83 24.28
CA SER A 256 20.29 23.82 25.31
C SER A 256 21.49 24.55 25.90
N TYR A 257 22.71 24.01 25.70
CA TYR A 257 23.93 24.46 26.38
C TYR A 257 24.99 25.15 25.50
N LEU A 258 24.67 25.65 24.30
CA LEU A 258 25.62 26.39 23.43
C LEU A 258 25.64 27.92 23.72
N PRO A 259 26.79 28.63 23.60
CA PRO A 259 28.12 28.43 24.17
C PRO A 259 28.42 29.56 25.19
N ARG A 260 27.66 29.67 26.29
CA ARG A 260 27.96 30.64 27.37
C ARG A 260 28.33 30.03 28.71
N ALA A 261 28.33 28.71 28.83
CA ALA A 261 28.76 28.01 30.04
C ALA A 261 29.63 26.82 29.64
N ALA A 262 30.94 27.06 29.50
CA ALA A 262 31.93 26.00 29.50
C ALA A 262 31.98 25.44 30.93
N GLY A 263 31.32 24.30 31.15
CA GLY A 263 31.27 23.61 32.44
C GLY A 263 30.95 22.13 32.26
N ASP A 264 31.33 21.32 33.24
CA ASP A 264 31.28 19.84 33.22
C ASP A 264 29.91 19.25 32.85
N GLU A 265 28.81 19.97 33.13
CA GLU A 265 27.44 19.53 32.80
C GLU A 265 27.15 19.54 31.29
N SER A 266 27.71 20.50 30.53
CA SER A 266 27.55 20.59 29.07
C SER A 266 28.27 19.43 28.37
N ASP A 267 29.45 19.07 28.88
CA ASP A 267 30.23 17.94 28.37
C ASP A 267 29.62 16.59 28.74
N LEU A 268 29.00 16.47 29.91
CA LEU A 268 28.26 15.27 30.29
C LEU A 268 27.03 15.05 29.39
N ALA A 269 26.23 16.10 29.13
CA ALA A 269 25.05 16.01 28.27
C ALA A 269 25.39 15.62 26.82
N LYS A 270 26.50 16.15 26.28
CA LYS A 270 27.04 15.75 24.97
C LYS A 270 27.46 14.30 24.95
N LYS A 271 28.23 13.84 25.95
CA LYS A 271 28.67 12.44 26.07
C LYS A 271 27.50 11.46 26.20
N GLU A 272 26.45 11.82 26.94
CA GLU A 272 25.24 11.00 27.05
C GLU A 272 24.49 10.89 25.72
N TYR A 273 24.36 12.01 24.98
CA TYR A 273 23.72 12.01 23.67
C TYR A 273 24.52 11.18 22.65
N THR A 274 25.84 11.40 22.53
CA THR A 274 26.67 10.70 21.55
C THR A 274 26.69 9.19 21.79
N ALA A 275 26.76 8.77 23.06
CA ALA A 275 26.70 7.35 23.44
C ALA A 275 25.35 6.72 23.08
N LEU A 276 24.23 7.38 23.42
CA LEU A 276 22.89 6.89 23.09
C LEU A 276 22.65 6.87 21.58
N ASN A 277 23.13 7.88 20.85
CA ASN A 277 23.00 7.98 19.40
C ASN A 277 23.74 6.85 18.69
N ALA A 278 25.01 6.61 19.03
CA ALA A 278 25.81 5.55 18.42
C ALA A 278 25.19 4.17 18.63
N GLN A 279 24.74 3.87 19.86
CA GLN A 279 24.08 2.60 20.15
C GLN A 279 22.77 2.43 19.38
N LEU A 280 21.95 3.49 19.29
CA LEU A 280 20.70 3.43 18.54
C LEU A 280 20.94 3.17 17.06
N VAL A 281 21.96 3.78 16.45
CA VAL A 281 22.29 3.54 15.04
C VAL A 281 22.67 2.08 14.82
N GLU A 282 23.57 1.52 15.65
CA GLU A 282 23.99 0.12 15.56
C GLU A 282 22.80 -0.84 15.75
N GLU A 283 22.03 -0.67 16.83
CA GLU A 283 20.92 -1.58 17.16
C GLU A 283 19.73 -1.45 16.20
N LEU A 284 19.41 -0.24 15.71
CA LEU A 284 18.33 -0.04 14.74
C LEU A 284 18.64 -0.70 13.40
N GLN A 285 19.89 -0.67 12.94
CA GLN A 285 20.29 -1.35 11.70
C GLN A 285 20.03 -2.86 11.81
N VAL A 286 20.49 -3.48 12.90
CA VAL A 286 20.29 -4.91 13.15
C VAL A 286 18.80 -5.23 13.28
N PHE A 287 18.06 -4.43 14.04
CA PHE A 287 16.62 -4.59 14.21
C PHE A 287 15.87 -4.49 12.87
N ASN A 288 16.14 -3.44 12.08
CA ASN A 288 15.50 -3.21 10.79
C ASN A 288 15.76 -4.35 9.80
N GLN A 289 16.97 -4.89 9.77
CA GLN A 289 17.31 -6.04 8.94
C GLN A 289 16.55 -7.29 9.36
N ALA A 290 16.53 -7.60 10.66
CA ALA A 290 15.78 -8.75 11.20
C ALA A 290 14.28 -8.62 10.95
N ALA A 291 13.70 -7.45 11.21
CA ALA A 291 12.29 -7.15 10.99
C ALA A 291 11.89 -7.31 9.51
N ARG A 292 12.72 -6.82 8.58
CA ARG A 292 12.53 -7.02 7.13
C ARG A 292 12.52 -8.50 6.76
N LYS A 293 13.48 -9.28 7.27
CA LYS A 293 13.59 -10.71 6.97
C LYS A 293 12.37 -11.49 7.47
N ILE A 294 11.93 -11.22 8.70
CA ILE A 294 10.71 -11.82 9.25
C ILE A 294 9.50 -11.44 8.40
N LEU A 295 9.31 -10.15 8.12
CA LEU A 295 8.20 -9.68 7.29
C LEU A 295 8.18 -10.36 5.91
N TRP A 296 9.33 -10.44 5.24
CA TRP A 296 9.46 -11.10 3.94
C TRP A 296 9.07 -12.58 4.02
N ASN A 297 9.62 -13.31 4.98
CA ASN A 297 9.31 -14.74 5.17
C ASN A 297 7.83 -14.97 5.46
N CYS A 298 7.20 -14.10 6.26
CA CYS A 298 5.77 -14.15 6.52
C CYS A 298 4.93 -13.89 5.26
N LEU A 299 5.34 -12.95 4.40
CA LEU A 299 4.63 -12.68 3.15
C LEU A 299 4.77 -13.83 2.14
N CYS A 300 5.96 -14.43 2.02
CA CYS A 300 6.14 -15.63 1.21
C CYS A 300 5.28 -16.78 1.74
N SER A 301 5.29 -17.01 3.07
CA SER A 301 4.48 -18.05 3.70
C SER A 301 2.98 -17.80 3.49
N PHE A 302 2.54 -16.54 3.56
CA PHE A 302 1.15 -16.15 3.28
C PHE A 302 0.73 -16.53 1.86
N ILE A 303 1.55 -16.20 0.86
CA ILE A 303 1.28 -16.53 -0.55
C ILE A 303 1.27 -18.04 -0.75
N THR A 304 2.23 -18.77 -0.18
CA THR A 304 2.28 -20.24 -0.30
C THR A 304 1.04 -20.89 0.30
N VAL A 305 0.68 -20.53 1.54
CA VAL A 305 -0.47 -21.12 2.24
C VAL A 305 -1.79 -20.80 1.53
N LEU A 306 -1.93 -19.60 0.96
CA LEU A 306 -3.07 -19.27 0.09
C LEU A 306 -3.07 -20.07 -1.21
N GLY A 307 -1.90 -20.22 -1.85
CA GLY A 307 -1.73 -21.02 -3.06
C GLY A 307 -2.16 -22.47 -2.85
N ASP A 308 -1.70 -23.08 -1.77
CA ASP A 308 -2.05 -24.46 -1.41
C ASP A 308 -3.56 -24.63 -1.22
N LEU A 309 -4.22 -23.69 -0.51
CA LEU A 309 -5.67 -23.68 -0.35
C LEU A 309 -6.40 -23.58 -1.69
N THR A 310 -5.96 -22.69 -2.58
CA THR A 310 -6.59 -22.54 -3.91
C THR A 310 -6.40 -23.77 -4.79
N LEU A 311 -5.25 -24.43 -4.70
CA LEU A 311 -4.96 -25.65 -5.46
C LEU A 311 -5.82 -26.82 -4.99
N VAL A 312 -6.00 -26.97 -3.67
CA VAL A 312 -6.94 -27.93 -3.07
C VAL A 312 -8.37 -27.68 -3.56
N ALA A 313 -8.83 -26.42 -3.51
CA ALA A 313 -10.17 -26.06 -3.96
C ALA A 313 -10.37 -26.41 -5.44
N GLN A 314 -9.38 -26.13 -6.29
CA GLN A 314 -9.42 -26.45 -7.72
C GLN A 314 -9.47 -27.96 -8.00
N GLN A 315 -8.73 -28.77 -7.23
CA GLN A 315 -8.76 -30.22 -7.36
C GLN A 315 -10.15 -30.78 -7.04
N ALA A 316 -10.79 -30.29 -5.98
CA ALA A 316 -12.16 -30.67 -5.61
C ALA A 316 -13.18 -30.31 -6.71
N TYR A 317 -12.99 -29.19 -7.43
CA TYR A 317 -13.84 -28.85 -8.59
C TYR A 317 -13.60 -29.73 -9.81
N SER A 318 -12.37 -30.21 -10.01
CA SER A 318 -12.00 -31.02 -11.19
C SER A 318 -12.57 -32.43 -11.13
N THR A 319 -12.83 -32.95 -9.93
CA THR A 319 -13.50 -34.23 -9.71
C THR A 319 -15.02 -34.18 -9.94
N VAL A 320 -15.64 -32.99 -9.92
CA VAL A 320 -17.11 -32.81 -9.96
C VAL A 320 -17.64 -32.47 -11.36
N ALA A 321 -16.80 -32.14 -12.34
CA ALA A 321 -17.29 -31.73 -13.66
C ALA A 321 -17.38 -32.89 -14.69
N PRO A 322 -18.57 -33.17 -15.26
CA PRO A 322 -18.67 -33.72 -16.60
C PRO A 322 -18.18 -32.67 -17.61
N VAL A 323 -17.45 -33.13 -18.63
CA VAL A 323 -16.97 -32.44 -19.86
C VAL A 323 -17.30 -30.93 -19.97
N PRO A 324 -16.30 -30.04 -20.13
CA PRO A 324 -16.56 -28.61 -20.28
C PRO A 324 -17.31 -28.33 -21.59
N LEU A 325 -18.61 -28.04 -21.47
CA LEU A 325 -19.43 -27.51 -22.55
C LEU A 325 -19.07 -26.03 -22.77
N LEU A 326 -18.83 -25.63 -24.03
CA LEU A 326 -18.59 -24.24 -24.41
C LEU A 326 -19.76 -23.36 -23.92
N ALA A 327 -19.47 -22.18 -23.37
CA ALA A 327 -20.49 -21.27 -22.82
C ALA A 327 -21.64 -20.96 -23.81
N SER A 328 -21.35 -20.96 -25.12
CA SER A 328 -22.36 -20.82 -26.18
C SER A 328 -23.37 -21.98 -26.19
N SER A 329 -22.90 -23.22 -26.03
CA SER A 329 -23.77 -24.40 -25.97
C SER A 329 -24.65 -24.41 -24.72
N ILE A 330 -24.16 -23.87 -23.59
CA ILE A 330 -24.95 -23.78 -22.34
C ILE A 330 -26.12 -22.80 -22.52
N SER A 331 -25.89 -21.64 -23.15
CA SER A 331 -26.95 -20.66 -23.43
C SER A 331 -28.03 -21.23 -24.35
N GLU A 332 -27.63 -21.94 -25.41
CA GLU A 332 -28.56 -22.60 -26.32
C GLU A 332 -29.38 -23.70 -25.63
N ILE A 333 -28.74 -24.52 -24.80
CA ILE A 333 -29.41 -25.54 -23.99
C ILE A 333 -30.40 -24.89 -23.01
N GLN A 334 -29.99 -23.83 -22.30
CA GLN A 334 -30.84 -23.11 -21.36
C GLN A 334 -32.05 -22.49 -22.04
N ASN A 335 -31.88 -21.88 -23.21
CA ASN A 335 -32.99 -21.29 -23.96
C ASN A 335 -33.99 -22.36 -24.41
N ARG A 336 -33.49 -23.51 -24.90
CA ARG A 336 -34.35 -24.65 -25.28
C ARG A 336 -35.15 -25.20 -24.09
N VAL A 337 -34.49 -25.43 -22.96
CA VAL A 337 -35.15 -25.91 -21.73
C VAL A 337 -36.17 -24.89 -21.23
N LEU A 338 -35.87 -23.59 -21.34
CA LEU A 338 -36.78 -22.54 -20.94
C LEU A 338 -38.04 -22.49 -21.82
N GLU A 339 -37.90 -22.70 -23.14
CA GLU A 339 -39.05 -22.84 -24.05
C GLU A 339 -39.92 -24.05 -23.67
N GLU A 340 -39.31 -25.20 -23.33
CA GLU A 340 -40.03 -26.38 -22.87
C GLU A 340 -40.82 -26.12 -21.57
N VAL A 341 -40.21 -25.42 -20.60
CA VAL A 341 -40.86 -25.04 -19.34
C VAL A 341 -42.00 -24.05 -19.58
N GLN A 342 -41.84 -23.09 -20.50
CA GLN A 342 -42.88 -22.12 -20.84
C GLN A 342 -44.09 -22.75 -21.52
N ASN A 343 -43.91 -23.88 -22.21
CA ASN A 343 -44.98 -24.63 -22.84
C ASN A 343 -45.84 -25.45 -21.84
N LEU A 344 -45.41 -25.56 -20.58
CA LEU A 344 -46.17 -26.23 -19.53
C LEU A 344 -47.48 -25.49 -19.22
N ASN A 345 -48.57 -26.22 -19.05
CA ASN A 345 -49.91 -25.64 -18.92
C ASN A 345 -50.06 -24.67 -17.73
N PHE A 346 -49.30 -24.85 -16.66
CA PHE A 346 -49.29 -23.96 -15.49
C PHE A 346 -48.40 -22.72 -15.66
N ALA A 347 -47.52 -22.69 -16.68
CA ALA A 347 -46.63 -21.57 -16.98
C ALA A 347 -47.21 -20.60 -18.02
N LYS A 348 -48.27 -21.01 -18.74
CA LYS A 348 -48.89 -20.25 -19.83
C LYS A 348 -49.41 -18.88 -19.40
N ASP A 349 -49.91 -18.72 -18.18
CA ASP A 349 -50.44 -17.44 -17.67
C ASP A 349 -49.36 -16.34 -17.53
N ASN A 350 -48.07 -16.70 -17.44
CA ASN A 350 -46.95 -15.77 -17.29
C ASN A 350 -46.13 -15.56 -18.59
N SER A 351 -46.46 -16.28 -19.67
CA SER A 351 -45.65 -16.35 -20.90
C SER A 351 -45.68 -15.06 -21.74
N ALA A 352 -46.75 -14.26 -21.66
CA ALA A 352 -46.92 -13.06 -22.47
C ALA A 352 -45.92 -11.94 -22.16
N THR A 353 -45.39 -11.85 -20.93
CA THR A 353 -44.48 -10.77 -20.51
C THR A 353 -42.98 -11.09 -20.69
N PHE A 354 -42.64 -12.33 -20.99
CA PHE A 354 -41.24 -12.78 -21.08
C PHE A 354 -40.71 -12.77 -22.52
N ILE A 355 -41.56 -13.03 -23.52
CA ILE A 355 -41.21 -13.02 -24.95
C ILE A 355 -40.76 -11.61 -25.42
N GLU A 356 -41.35 -10.54 -24.88
CA GLU A 356 -40.94 -9.16 -25.21
C GLU A 356 -39.53 -8.78 -24.71
N ARG A 357 -39.08 -9.36 -23.58
CA ARG A 357 -37.81 -8.94 -22.94
C ARG A 357 -36.57 -9.72 -23.39
N LYS A 358 -36.73 -10.90 -23.98
CA LYS A 358 -35.59 -11.76 -24.40
C LYS A 358 -35.29 -11.74 -25.89
N LEU A 359 -36.26 -11.42 -26.77
CA LEU A 359 -36.03 -11.25 -28.22
C LEU A 359 -35.38 -9.91 -28.60
N SER A 360 -35.21 -9.00 -27.62
CA SER A 360 -34.62 -7.68 -27.81
C SER A 360 -33.09 -7.65 -27.70
N PHE A 361 -32.45 -8.71 -27.18
CA PHE A 361 -31.00 -8.74 -26.96
C PHE A 361 -30.16 -9.44 -28.05
N GLU A 362 -30.78 -10.07 -29.06
CA GLU A 362 -30.00 -10.82 -30.07
C GLU A 362 -30.50 -10.74 -31.52
N LYS A 363 -31.38 -9.79 -31.85
CA LYS A 363 -31.51 -9.38 -33.25
C LYS A 363 -30.47 -8.31 -33.54
N LYS A 364 -29.30 -8.73 -34.04
CA LYS A 364 -28.54 -7.90 -34.99
C LYS A 364 -29.51 -7.52 -36.11
N LYS A 365 -30.12 -6.34 -36.01
CA LYS A 365 -30.84 -5.76 -37.13
C LYS A 365 -29.86 -5.77 -38.31
N PRO A 366 -30.28 -6.22 -39.51
CA PRO A 366 -29.51 -5.93 -40.71
C PRO A 366 -29.23 -4.44 -40.73
N VAL A 367 -28.04 -4.05 -41.15
CA VAL A 367 -27.60 -2.65 -41.31
C VAL A 367 -28.69 -1.90 -42.09
N GLN A 368 -29.61 -1.27 -41.37
CA GLN A 368 -30.44 -0.22 -41.90
C GLN A 368 -29.60 1.03 -41.75
N ILE A 369 -29.19 1.57 -42.89
CA ILE A 369 -28.67 2.91 -43.05
C ILE A 369 -29.57 3.83 -42.21
N LEU A 370 -29.05 4.33 -41.09
CA LEU A 370 -29.75 5.30 -40.27
C LEU A 370 -29.93 6.56 -41.13
N PRO A 371 -31.14 7.14 -41.25
CA PRO A 371 -31.29 8.44 -41.86
C PRO A 371 -30.45 9.43 -41.06
N GLU A 372 -29.68 10.27 -41.75
CA GLU A 372 -28.98 11.41 -41.14
C GLU A 372 -29.88 12.07 -40.09
N ALA A 373 -29.35 12.24 -38.88
CA ALA A 373 -30.08 12.89 -37.79
C ALA A 373 -30.67 14.21 -38.30
N LEU A 374 -32.00 14.32 -38.36
CA LEU A 374 -32.70 15.49 -38.89
C LEU A 374 -32.20 16.73 -38.15
N ARG A 375 -31.48 17.60 -38.85
CA ARG A 375 -31.01 18.86 -38.28
C ARG A 375 -32.20 19.78 -38.03
N GLN A 376 -32.26 20.40 -36.86
CA GLN A 376 -33.29 21.37 -36.54
C GLN A 376 -33.13 22.62 -37.44
N THR A 377 -34.17 22.96 -38.20
CA THR A 377 -34.20 24.16 -39.06
C THR A 377 -34.71 25.38 -38.28
N ASP A 378 -34.44 26.58 -38.80
CA ASP A 378 -34.92 27.83 -38.19
C ASP A 378 -36.45 27.93 -38.15
N ALA A 379 -37.15 27.27 -39.07
CA ALA A 379 -38.61 27.16 -39.03
C ALA A 379 -39.09 26.40 -37.79
N HIS A 380 -38.43 25.29 -37.42
CA HIS A 380 -38.75 24.52 -36.22
C HIS A 380 -38.46 25.32 -34.94
N ARG A 381 -37.34 26.05 -34.92
CA ARG A 381 -36.98 26.93 -33.80
C ARG A 381 -37.98 28.07 -33.63
N SER A 382 -38.36 28.71 -34.74
CA SER A 382 -39.36 29.79 -34.74
C SER A 382 -40.72 29.30 -34.26
N LYS A 383 -41.14 28.10 -34.67
CA LYS A 383 -42.36 27.44 -34.19
C LYS A 383 -42.33 27.18 -32.69
N LEU A 384 -41.22 26.69 -32.15
CA LEU A 384 -41.08 26.49 -30.70
C LEU A 384 -41.15 27.82 -29.93
N LEU A 385 -40.46 28.84 -30.42
CA LEU A 385 -40.41 30.17 -29.81
C LEU A 385 -41.76 30.90 -29.85
N SER A 386 -42.62 30.61 -30.83
CA SER A 386 -43.97 31.19 -30.90
C SER A 386 -45.01 30.38 -30.13
N THR A 387 -44.77 29.10 -29.88
CA THR A 387 -45.75 28.18 -29.30
C THR A 387 -45.61 28.02 -27.78
N TYR A 388 -44.39 28.09 -27.25
CA TYR A 388 -44.09 27.82 -25.84
C TYR A 388 -43.50 29.04 -25.13
N ASN A 389 -43.70 29.12 -23.81
CA ASN A 389 -43.19 30.22 -23.00
C ASN A 389 -41.68 30.12 -22.78
N LYS A 390 -41.02 31.23 -22.40
CA LYS A 390 -39.56 31.27 -22.24
C LYS A 390 -39.06 30.33 -21.15
N GLU A 391 -39.86 30.11 -20.12
CA GLU A 391 -39.57 29.28 -18.96
C GLU A 391 -39.58 27.78 -19.31
N GLU A 392 -40.26 27.42 -20.40
CA GLU A 392 -40.40 26.04 -20.90
C GLU A 392 -39.35 25.71 -21.96
N LEU A 393 -38.57 26.69 -22.42
CA LEU A 393 -37.61 26.51 -23.51
C LEU A 393 -36.20 26.21 -22.99
N TYR A 394 -35.61 25.15 -23.53
CA TYR A 394 -34.30 24.63 -23.15
C TYR A 394 -33.46 24.35 -24.40
N GLN A 395 -32.15 24.34 -24.24
CA GLN A 395 -31.19 24.02 -25.29
C GLN A 395 -30.35 22.81 -24.89
N ALA A 396 -30.08 21.90 -25.84
CA ALA A 396 -29.18 20.78 -25.61
C ALA A 396 -27.74 21.28 -25.38
N LYS A 397 -27.14 20.88 -24.25
CA LYS A 397 -25.76 21.22 -23.85
C LYS A 397 -24.70 20.44 -24.63
N ARG A 398 -25.06 19.27 -25.15
CA ARG A 398 -24.21 18.31 -25.85
C ARG A 398 -25.09 17.35 -26.65
N LYS A 399 -24.48 16.56 -27.54
CA LYS A 399 -25.19 15.50 -28.28
C LYS A 399 -25.86 14.50 -27.32
N CYS A 400 -27.15 14.26 -27.50
CA CYS A 400 -27.94 13.28 -26.78
C CYS A 400 -28.26 12.13 -27.74
N ASN A 401 -27.91 10.90 -27.38
CA ASN A 401 -28.29 9.72 -28.16
C ASN A 401 -29.48 9.05 -27.48
N ALA A 402 -30.47 8.60 -28.26
CA ALA A 402 -31.59 7.85 -27.76
C ALA A 402 -31.11 6.49 -27.22
N THR A 403 -31.38 6.20 -25.94
CA THR A 403 -30.90 4.99 -25.26
C THR A 403 -32.03 4.05 -24.82
N GLN A 404 -33.25 4.58 -24.69
CA GLN A 404 -34.44 3.86 -24.29
C GLN A 404 -35.57 4.05 -25.31
N GLU A 405 -36.62 3.24 -25.16
CA GLU A 405 -37.84 3.39 -25.95
C GLU A 405 -38.45 4.78 -25.74
N TYR A 406 -38.80 5.45 -26.84
CA TYR A 406 -39.28 6.83 -26.90
C TYR A 406 -38.26 7.94 -26.54
N ASP A 407 -36.99 7.61 -26.32
CA ASP A 407 -35.94 8.65 -26.29
C ASP A 407 -35.72 9.22 -27.68
N ILE A 408 -35.34 10.50 -27.74
CA ILE A 408 -35.01 11.18 -29.00
C ILE A 408 -33.55 11.62 -29.02
N ASN A 409 -32.96 11.64 -30.21
CA ASN A 409 -31.62 12.18 -30.41
C ASN A 409 -31.69 13.71 -30.48
N LEU A 410 -30.78 14.39 -29.79
CA LEU A 410 -30.59 15.84 -29.92
C LEU A 410 -29.14 16.14 -30.30
N LEU A 411 -28.94 17.12 -31.16
CA LEU A 411 -27.63 17.70 -31.41
C LEU A 411 -27.34 18.82 -30.40
N GLU A 412 -26.06 19.09 -30.19
CA GLU A 412 -25.65 20.21 -29.35
C GLU A 412 -26.18 21.52 -29.97
N GLY A 413 -26.90 22.32 -29.16
CA GLY A 413 -27.50 23.57 -29.60
C GLY A 413 -28.96 23.49 -30.04
N ASP A 414 -29.55 22.29 -30.18
CA ASP A 414 -30.97 22.13 -30.51
C ASP A 414 -31.86 22.73 -29.42
N LEU A 415 -32.89 23.47 -29.85
CA LEU A 415 -33.90 24.09 -29.00
C LEU A 415 -35.03 23.10 -28.77
N VAL A 416 -35.48 22.94 -27.53
CA VAL A 416 -36.60 22.07 -27.17
C VAL A 416 -37.52 22.78 -26.18
N ALA A 417 -38.81 22.47 -26.23
CA ALA A 417 -39.76 22.86 -25.20
C ALA A 417 -39.98 21.69 -24.25
N VAL A 418 -39.84 21.90 -22.94
CA VAL A 418 -40.10 20.89 -21.92
C VAL A 418 -41.60 20.87 -21.65
N MET A 419 -42.23 19.73 -21.94
CA MET A 419 -43.66 19.52 -21.73
C MET A 419 -43.94 18.95 -20.34
N GLU A 420 -43.13 17.96 -19.92
CA GLU A 420 -43.25 17.34 -18.60
C GLU A 420 -41.85 17.09 -18.02
N GLN A 421 -41.65 17.44 -16.74
CA GLN A 421 -40.39 17.25 -16.02
C GLN A 421 -40.29 15.88 -15.33
N LYS A 422 -41.09 14.92 -15.77
CA LYS A 422 -41.09 13.54 -15.27
C LYS A 422 -41.47 12.57 -16.38
N ASP A 423 -41.04 11.33 -16.25
CA ASP A 423 -41.49 10.24 -17.12
C ASP A 423 -42.77 9.57 -16.56
N PRO A 424 -43.41 8.64 -17.32
CA PRO A 424 -44.62 7.95 -16.88
C PRO A 424 -44.45 7.10 -15.61
N LEU A 425 -43.20 6.79 -15.24
CA LEU A 425 -42.84 6.06 -14.02
C LEU A 425 -42.48 7.00 -12.86
N GLY A 426 -42.59 8.33 -13.06
CA GLY A 426 -42.37 9.35 -12.05
C GLY A 426 -40.91 9.81 -11.89
N SER A 427 -40.00 9.40 -12.78
CA SER A 427 -38.59 9.82 -12.72
C SER A 427 -38.43 11.28 -13.14
N THR A 428 -37.92 12.12 -12.25
CA THR A 428 -37.63 13.54 -12.53
C THR A 428 -36.34 13.76 -13.32
N SER A 429 -35.61 12.69 -13.65
CA SER A 429 -34.36 12.78 -14.43
C SER A 429 -34.60 12.72 -15.94
N ARG A 430 -35.79 12.28 -16.38
CA ARG A 430 -36.15 12.05 -17.79
C ARG A 430 -37.39 12.88 -18.11
N TRP A 431 -37.23 13.86 -19.00
CA TRP A 431 -38.25 14.86 -19.30
C TRP A 431 -38.81 14.63 -20.70
N LEU A 432 -40.12 14.82 -20.85
CA LEU A 432 -40.77 14.83 -22.15
C LEU A 432 -40.55 16.19 -22.80
N VAL A 433 -39.96 16.21 -24.00
CA VAL A 433 -39.63 17.43 -24.72
C VAL A 433 -40.16 17.41 -26.15
N ASP A 434 -40.47 18.59 -26.67
CA ASP A 434 -40.86 18.84 -28.06
C ASP A 434 -39.72 19.57 -28.79
N THR A 435 -39.23 18.96 -29.87
CA THR A 435 -38.16 19.53 -30.72
C THR A 435 -38.70 20.42 -31.85
N GLY A 436 -40.02 20.54 -31.96
CA GLY A 436 -40.72 21.16 -33.09
C GLY A 436 -40.90 20.23 -34.29
N ILE A 437 -40.20 19.07 -34.28
CA ILE A 437 -40.27 18.00 -35.28
C ILE A 437 -40.94 16.77 -34.66
N ILE A 438 -40.40 16.33 -33.53
CA ILE A 438 -40.83 15.14 -32.79
C ILE A 438 -40.88 15.43 -31.29
N LYS A 439 -41.77 14.73 -30.60
CA LYS A 439 -41.87 14.69 -29.14
C LYS A 439 -41.28 13.39 -28.61
N GLY A 440 -40.53 13.47 -27.52
CA GLY A 440 -39.97 12.30 -26.89
C GLY A 440 -39.12 12.64 -25.67
N TYR A 441 -38.50 11.63 -25.09
CA TYR A 441 -37.83 11.78 -23.80
C TYR A 441 -36.35 12.12 -23.93
N VAL A 442 -35.87 12.99 -23.04
CA VAL A 442 -34.46 13.36 -22.91
C VAL A 442 -34.11 13.54 -21.43
N TYR A 443 -32.89 13.20 -21.06
CA TYR A 443 -32.41 13.39 -19.70
C TYR A 443 -32.20 14.87 -19.37
N ALA A 444 -32.77 15.33 -18.25
CA ALA A 444 -32.74 16.72 -17.81
C ALA A 444 -31.33 17.31 -17.68
N SER A 445 -30.36 16.48 -17.28
CA SER A 445 -28.96 16.87 -17.13
C SER A 445 -28.32 17.38 -18.43
N PHE A 446 -28.86 16.99 -19.59
CA PHE A 446 -28.36 17.38 -20.90
C PHE A 446 -28.94 18.70 -21.40
N LEU A 447 -29.91 19.28 -20.70
CA LEU A 447 -30.60 20.51 -21.07
C LEU A 447 -30.12 21.70 -20.22
N LYS A 448 -30.08 22.89 -20.83
CA LYS A 448 -29.93 24.19 -20.13
C LYS A 448 -31.09 25.11 -20.51
N PRO A 449 -31.56 26.01 -19.62
CA PRO A 449 -32.55 27.02 -19.98
C PRO A 449 -32.11 27.85 -21.19
N TYR A 450 -33.03 28.11 -22.11
CA TYR A 450 -32.75 28.88 -23.31
C TYR A 450 -32.63 30.37 -22.99
N ASN A 451 -31.54 31.01 -23.42
CA ASN A 451 -31.32 32.44 -23.25
C ASN A 451 -31.02 33.12 -24.61
N PRO A 452 -31.96 33.92 -25.15
CA PRO A 452 -31.82 34.52 -26.49
C PRO A 452 -30.68 35.54 -26.58
N ALA A 453 -30.21 36.13 -25.47
CA ALA A 453 -29.14 37.13 -25.48
C ALA A 453 -27.75 36.55 -25.80
N LYS A 454 -27.56 35.22 -25.73
CA LYS A 454 -26.29 34.56 -26.05
C LYS A 454 -26.17 34.13 -27.52
N VAL A 455 -27.28 34.06 -28.27
CA VAL A 455 -27.30 33.56 -29.66
C VAL A 455 -26.95 34.67 -30.66
N GLN A 456 -27.35 35.93 -30.42
CA GLN A 456 -26.99 37.08 -31.28
C GLN A 456 -25.49 37.44 -31.29
N LYS A 457 -24.69 36.92 -30.34
CA LYS A 457 -23.21 37.04 -30.38
C LYS A 457 -22.51 35.94 -31.19
N ALA A 458 -23.24 34.91 -31.63
CA ALA A 458 -22.71 33.79 -32.40
C ALA A 458 -22.86 33.97 -33.93
N ASP A 459 -23.93 34.64 -34.38
CA ASP A 459 -24.20 34.85 -35.81
C ASP A 459 -23.43 36.04 -36.45
N SER A 460 -22.66 36.78 -35.64
CA SER A 460 -21.69 37.79 -36.10
C SER A 460 -20.25 37.26 -36.19
N LYS A 461 -20.02 35.95 -36.02
CA LYS A 461 -18.70 35.31 -36.10
C LYS A 461 -18.51 34.33 -37.27
N TYR A 462 -19.44 34.26 -38.21
CA TYR A 462 -19.28 33.50 -39.44
C TYR A 462 -19.21 34.41 -40.67
N PHE A 463 -18.20 35.27 -40.73
CA PHE A 463 -17.57 35.65 -41.99
C PHE A 463 -16.07 35.85 -41.77
N CYS A 464 -15.28 35.06 -42.50
CA CYS A 464 -13.82 35.02 -42.60
C CYS A 464 -13.01 34.58 -41.36
N SER A 465 -12.92 33.26 -41.14
CA SER A 465 -11.74 32.66 -40.50
C SER A 465 -10.67 32.36 -41.56
N ALA A 466 -9.80 33.33 -41.81
CA ALA A 466 -8.46 33.09 -42.34
C ALA A 466 -7.46 33.58 -41.29
N SER A 467 -7.21 32.77 -40.26
CA SER A 467 -5.96 32.75 -39.46
C SER A 467 -6.06 31.80 -38.24
N ASN A 468 -5.60 30.57 -38.47
CA ASN A 468 -4.77 29.68 -37.64
C ASN A 468 -4.70 29.81 -36.08
N ASN A 469 -4.82 28.62 -35.47
CA ASN A 469 -4.12 28.10 -34.26
C ASN A 469 -4.85 28.09 -32.90
N VAL A 470 -5.86 27.24 -32.76
CA VAL A 470 -6.18 26.61 -31.45
C VAL A 470 -6.55 25.13 -31.69
N ILE A 471 -5.80 24.21 -31.09
CA ILE A 471 -6.03 22.76 -31.19
C ILE A 471 -7.00 22.35 -30.07
N SER A 472 -8.09 21.67 -30.42
CA SER A 472 -8.98 21.00 -29.47
C SER A 472 -8.33 19.70 -28.97
N SER A 473 -7.98 19.64 -27.69
CA SER A 473 -7.32 18.49 -27.05
C SER A 473 -8.31 17.38 -26.67
N PHE A 474 -7.99 16.13 -26.99
CA PHE A 474 -8.61 14.92 -26.42
C PHE A 474 -7.73 14.40 -25.27
N GLU A 475 -8.35 13.83 -24.23
CA GLU A 475 -7.65 13.19 -23.11
C GLU A 475 -6.58 12.17 -23.60
N TYR A 476 -5.38 12.22 -23.01
CA TYR A 476 -4.20 11.35 -23.27
C TYR A 476 -3.33 11.61 -24.52
N GLN A 477 -3.45 12.77 -25.18
CA GLN A 477 -2.54 13.12 -26.29
C GLN A 477 -1.14 13.54 -25.80
N ARG A 478 -0.07 12.93 -26.35
CA ARG A 478 1.32 13.32 -26.07
C ARG A 478 1.65 14.62 -26.81
N VAL A 479 2.18 15.60 -26.09
CA VAL A 479 2.56 16.91 -26.64
C VAL A 479 3.99 17.26 -26.25
N HIS A 480 4.70 17.97 -27.14
CA HIS A 480 6.04 18.50 -26.85
C HIS A 480 5.93 19.95 -26.42
N ILE A 481 6.52 20.31 -25.27
CA ILE A 481 6.49 21.69 -24.79
C ILE A 481 7.59 22.49 -25.48
N LEU A 482 7.20 23.54 -26.21
CA LEU A 482 8.12 24.46 -26.87
C LEU A 482 8.46 25.67 -25.99
N ARG A 483 7.52 26.15 -25.17
CA ARG A 483 7.73 27.30 -24.27
C ARG A 483 6.81 27.23 -23.04
N PHE A 484 7.34 27.53 -21.85
CA PHE A 484 6.60 27.49 -20.58
C PHE A 484 5.85 28.79 -20.24
N CYS A 485 5.62 29.65 -21.22
CA CYS A 485 4.81 30.87 -21.07
C CYS A 485 4.25 31.32 -22.42
N ASP A 486 3.22 32.16 -22.40
CA ASP A 486 2.67 32.82 -23.59
C ASP A 486 3.52 33.99 -24.08
N LEU A 487 3.10 34.61 -25.19
CA LEU A 487 3.77 35.77 -25.79
C LEU A 487 3.77 37.01 -24.87
N SER A 488 2.89 37.05 -23.87
CA SER A 488 2.78 38.11 -22.87
C SER A 488 3.55 37.79 -21.57
N GLY A 489 4.22 36.63 -21.50
CA GLY A 489 4.98 36.18 -20.33
C GLY A 489 4.16 35.49 -19.25
N ASN A 490 2.90 35.18 -19.50
CA ASN A 490 2.03 34.46 -18.56
C ASN A 490 2.44 32.99 -18.46
N LYS A 491 2.76 32.52 -17.25
CA LYS A 491 3.23 31.15 -16.97
C LYS A 491 2.10 30.12 -16.91
N GLU A 492 0.84 30.56 -16.91
CA GLU A 492 -0.33 29.68 -16.89
C GLU A 492 -0.62 29.03 -18.25
N TRP A 493 -0.04 29.56 -19.34
CA TRP A 493 -0.24 29.07 -20.71
C TRP A 493 1.09 28.68 -21.34
N TRP A 494 1.22 27.44 -21.79
CA TRP A 494 2.44 26.91 -22.38
C TRP A 494 2.24 26.68 -23.88
N LEU A 495 3.24 27.04 -24.68
CA LEU A 495 3.26 26.71 -26.10
C LEU A 495 3.66 25.26 -26.26
N VAL A 496 2.81 24.46 -26.88
CA VAL A 496 3.03 23.05 -27.14
C VAL A 496 2.88 22.74 -28.62
N GLU A 497 3.53 21.65 -29.05
CA GLU A 497 3.41 21.07 -30.38
C GLU A 497 2.86 19.65 -30.28
N ALA A 498 1.80 19.39 -31.04
CA ALA A 498 1.18 18.08 -31.16
C ALA A 498 0.94 17.78 -32.63
N GLN A 499 1.47 16.65 -33.13
CA GLN A 499 1.29 16.21 -34.52
C GLN A 499 1.63 17.29 -35.57
N GLY A 500 2.68 18.09 -35.32
CA GLY A 500 3.15 19.14 -36.23
C GLY A 500 2.36 20.46 -36.20
N GLN A 501 1.35 20.59 -35.33
CA GLN A 501 0.65 21.85 -35.08
C GLN A 501 1.06 22.44 -33.73
N LYS A 502 1.26 23.77 -33.70
CA LYS A 502 1.67 24.53 -32.51
C LYS A 502 0.48 25.31 -31.94
N GLY A 503 0.29 25.25 -30.63
CA GLY A 503 -0.80 25.96 -29.94
C GLY A 503 -0.53 26.14 -28.45
N TYR A 504 -1.26 27.05 -27.82
CA TYR A 504 -1.15 27.29 -26.37
C TYR A 504 -2.12 26.41 -25.60
N VAL A 505 -1.62 25.76 -24.54
CA VAL A 505 -2.40 24.91 -23.64
C VAL A 505 -2.15 25.36 -22.19
N PRO A 506 -3.18 25.41 -21.32
CA PRO A 506 -2.98 25.74 -19.93
C PRO A 506 -2.09 24.71 -19.21
N ALA A 507 -1.16 25.19 -18.39
CA ALA A 507 -0.14 24.37 -17.72
C ALA A 507 -0.74 23.25 -16.85
N ASN A 508 -1.88 23.53 -16.22
CA ASN A 508 -2.59 22.60 -15.33
C ASN A 508 -3.27 21.41 -16.06
N TYR A 509 -3.28 21.39 -17.40
CA TYR A 509 -3.79 20.28 -18.20
C TYR A 509 -2.67 19.32 -18.67
N LEU A 510 -1.41 19.59 -18.31
CA LEU A 510 -0.24 18.83 -18.74
C LEU A 510 0.39 18.07 -17.56
N GLY A 511 0.49 16.75 -17.67
CA GLY A 511 1.19 15.89 -16.72
C GLY A 511 2.53 15.42 -17.27
N LYS A 512 3.59 15.44 -16.45
CA LYS A 512 4.91 14.93 -16.86
C LYS A 512 4.86 13.40 -16.91
N MET A 513 4.97 12.83 -18.12
CA MET A 513 5.04 11.38 -18.31
C MET A 513 6.40 10.90 -17.77
N THR A 514 6.39 10.17 -16.65
CA THR A 514 7.58 9.48 -16.11
C THR A 514 7.51 8.04 -16.58
N TYR A 515 8.40 7.64 -17.49
CA TYR A 515 8.61 6.23 -17.79
C TYR A 515 9.61 5.66 -16.79
N ALA A 516 9.24 4.53 -16.20
CA ALA A 516 10.19 3.48 -15.86
C ALA A 516 10.56 2.72 -17.13
#